data_AF-A0A0G1S950-F1
#
_entry.id   AF-A0A0G1S950-F1
#
_cell.length_a   1.000
_cell.length_b   1.000
_cell.length_c   1.000
_cell.angle_alpha   90.00
_cell.angle_beta   90.00
_cell.angle_gamma   90.00
#
_symmetry.space_group_name_H-M   'P 1'
#
loop_
_entity.id
_entity.type
_entity.pdbx_description
1 polymer ?
#
loop_
_entity_poly.entity_id
_entity_poly.type
_entity_poly.pdbx_seq_one_letter_code
_entity_poly.pdbx_strand_id
1 'polypeptide(L)'
;MTIQVLSSLFLILSIAGGYVAYLYGRKVRRFRWSEYVAILVVPTLCSFSLVYFYGVKIIYFFFASCIVGFGLEYILGLAYHKTLNRRLWAYNDRFSISGYTSLLTIPIWGCAGIVFFILGKSIGV
;
A
#
# COMPACT_ATOMS: atom_id res chain seq x y z
N MET A 1 -25.86 9.23 5.38
CA MET A 1 -24.50 9.60 4.90
C MET A 1 -24.32 8.99 3.52
N THR A 2 -23.91 9.76 2.51
CA THR A 2 -23.72 9.21 1.15
C THR A 2 -22.45 8.35 1.08
N ILE A 3 -22.43 7.35 0.18
CA ILE A 3 -21.28 6.44 -0.02
C ILE A 3 -19.98 7.25 -0.23
N GLN A 4 -20.06 8.37 -0.96
CA GLN A 4 -18.95 9.30 -1.17
C GLN A 4 -18.37 9.86 0.13
N VAL A 5 -19.20 10.34 1.05
CA VAL A 5 -18.73 10.91 2.33
C VAL A 5 -18.04 9.83 3.18
N LEU A 6 -18.53 8.59 3.14
CA LEU A 6 -17.97 7.46 3.88
C LEU A 6 -16.63 7.00 3.27
N SER A 7 -16.52 6.97 1.94
CA SER A 7 -15.26 6.68 1.22
C SER A 7 -14.21 7.78 1.40
N SER A 8 -14.61 9.06 1.52
CA SER A 8 -13.69 10.15 1.83
C SER A 8 -13.20 10.09 3.29
N LEU A 9 -14.08 9.77 4.24
CA LEU A 9 -13.67 9.53 5.64
C LEU A 9 -12.67 8.37 5.73
N PHE A 10 -12.86 7.31 4.94
CA PHE A 10 -11.90 6.22 4.83
C PHE A 10 -10.50 6.69 4.42
N LEU A 11 -10.41 7.57 3.41
CA LEU A 11 -9.12 8.07 2.92
C LEU A 11 -8.41 8.86 4.02
N ILE A 12 -9.17 9.72 4.69
CA ILE A 12 -8.68 10.53 5.81
C ILE A 12 -8.20 9.62 6.96
N LEU A 13 -8.98 8.59 7.32
CA LEU A 13 -8.61 7.65 8.38
C LEU A 13 -7.39 6.79 8.02
N SER A 14 -7.25 6.40 6.76
CA SER A 14 -6.08 5.63 6.29
C SER A 14 -4.80 6.48 6.32
N ILE A 15 -4.89 7.75 5.90
CA ILE A 15 -3.78 8.71 5.99
C ILE A 15 -3.45 9.02 7.45
N ALA A 16 -4.47 9.29 8.29
CA ALA A 16 -4.29 9.57 9.71
C ALA A 16 -3.70 8.37 10.45
N GLY A 17 -4.17 7.15 10.17
CA GLY A 17 -3.62 5.91 10.73
C GLY A 17 -2.15 5.70 10.34
N GLY A 18 -1.81 5.95 9.07
CA GLY A 18 -0.42 5.94 8.60
C GLY A 18 0.45 6.99 9.31
N TYR A 19 -0.08 8.21 9.50
CA TYR A 19 0.62 9.28 10.22
C TYR A 19 0.82 8.95 11.71
N VAL A 20 -0.19 8.38 12.36
CA VAL A 20 -0.07 7.88 13.73
C VAL A 20 0.99 6.77 13.81
N ALA A 21 0.96 5.79 12.90
CA ALA A 21 1.98 4.74 12.86
C ALA A 21 3.40 5.31 12.66
N TYR A 22 3.54 6.38 11.87
CA TYR A 22 4.80 7.12 11.72
C TYR A 22 5.24 7.79 13.03
N LEU A 23 4.34 8.46 13.77
CA LEU A 23 4.66 9.12 15.04
C LEU A 23 5.07 8.13 16.15
N TYR A 24 4.46 6.95 16.18
CA TYR A 24 4.81 5.89 17.14
C TYR A 24 6.01 5.05 16.69
N GLY A 25 6.37 5.10 15.41
CA GLY A 25 7.51 4.42 14.82
C GLY A 25 8.83 4.97 15.36
N ARG A 26 9.59 4.15 16.09
CA ARG A 26 10.95 4.50 16.50
C ARG A 26 11.93 4.08 15.41
N LYS A 27 12.99 4.85 15.18
CA LYS A 27 14.08 4.46 14.27
C LYS A 27 14.87 3.30 14.87
N VAL A 28 14.39 2.07 14.70
CA VAL A 28 15.06 0.84 15.14
C VAL A 28 15.82 0.19 13.99
N ARG A 29 17.04 -0.29 14.28
CA ARG A 29 17.88 -1.00 13.29
C ARG A 29 17.37 -2.41 12.94
N ARG A 30 16.48 -2.98 13.74
CA ARG A 30 15.95 -4.35 13.55
C ARG A 30 14.49 -4.28 13.17
N PHE A 31 14.11 -5.04 12.14
CA PHE A 31 12.72 -5.19 11.72
C PHE A 31 11.89 -5.80 12.85
N ARG A 32 10.73 -5.19 13.14
CA ARG A 32 9.79 -5.65 14.16
C ARG A 32 8.43 -5.91 13.53
N TRP A 33 7.99 -7.16 13.58
CA TRP A 33 6.69 -7.57 13.04
C TRP A 33 5.52 -6.80 13.65
N SER A 34 5.57 -6.46 14.94
CA SER A 34 4.52 -5.68 15.60
C SER A 34 4.31 -4.30 14.99
N GLU A 35 5.40 -3.62 14.60
CA GLU A 35 5.34 -2.28 13.98
C GLU A 35 4.87 -2.39 12.53
N TYR A 36 5.37 -3.39 11.79
CA TYR A 36 4.93 -3.65 10.42
C TYR A 36 3.44 -4.00 10.34
N VAL A 37 2.96 -4.86 11.24
CA VAL A 37 1.54 -5.20 11.35
C VAL A 37 0.72 -3.98 11.74
N ALA A 38 1.19 -3.13 12.66
CA ALA A 38 0.49 -1.90 13.03
C ALA A 38 0.31 -0.93 11.83
N ILE A 39 1.33 -0.84 10.95
CA ILE A 39 1.26 -0.02 9.73
C ILE A 39 0.24 -0.59 8.73
N LEU A 40 0.09 -1.91 8.65
CA LEU A 40 -0.75 -2.56 7.65
C LEU A 40 -2.18 -2.84 8.07
N VAL A 41 -2.41 -3.16 9.34
CA VAL A 41 -3.72 -3.63 9.83
C VAL A 41 -4.78 -2.58 9.60
N VAL A 42 -4.51 -1.32 9.95
CA VAL A 42 -5.47 -0.23 9.79
C VAL A 42 -5.85 -0.04 8.31
N PRO A 43 -4.92 0.23 7.37
CA PRO A 43 -5.30 0.44 5.97
C PRO A 43 -5.92 -0.82 5.34
N THR A 44 -5.47 -2.02 5.70
CA THR A 44 -6.03 -3.28 5.13
C THR A 44 -7.46 -3.54 5.62
N LEU A 45 -7.71 -3.42 6.94
CA LEU A 45 -9.05 -3.58 7.50
C LEU A 45 -10.00 -2.51 6.97
N CYS A 46 -9.52 -1.26 6.88
CA CYS A 46 -10.24 -0.22 6.19
C CYS A 46 -10.56 -0.70 4.77
N SER A 47 -9.57 -1.10 3.95
CA SER A 47 -9.77 -1.47 2.54
C SER A 47 -10.84 -2.55 2.39
N PHE A 48 -10.85 -3.55 3.27
CA PHE A 48 -11.87 -4.61 3.22
C PHE A 48 -13.23 -4.19 3.75
N SER A 49 -13.32 -3.19 4.64
CA SER A 49 -14.62 -2.63 5.04
C SER A 49 -15.39 -2.04 3.84
N LEU A 50 -14.70 -1.61 2.78
CA LEU A 50 -15.32 -1.10 1.55
C LEU A 50 -16.06 -2.17 0.75
N VAL A 51 -15.84 -3.44 1.03
CA VAL A 51 -16.63 -4.55 0.47
C VAL A 51 -18.12 -4.37 0.80
N TYR A 52 -18.45 -3.78 1.95
CA TYR A 52 -19.84 -3.50 2.31
C TYR A 52 -20.53 -2.54 1.32
N PHE A 53 -19.78 -1.62 0.71
CA PHE A 53 -20.33 -0.60 -0.20
C PHE A 53 -20.19 -0.95 -1.67
N TYR A 54 -19.07 -1.56 -2.05
CA TYR A 54 -18.71 -1.83 -3.45
C TYR A 54 -18.71 -3.33 -3.80
N GLY A 55 -19.04 -4.19 -2.83
CA GLY A 55 -19.10 -5.63 -2.97
C GLY A 55 -17.73 -6.30 -3.07
N VAL A 56 -17.74 -7.59 -3.44
CA VAL A 56 -16.55 -8.45 -3.55
C VAL A 56 -15.53 -7.94 -4.58
N LYS A 57 -15.94 -7.05 -5.49
CA LYS A 57 -15.06 -6.40 -6.48
C LYS A 57 -13.85 -5.72 -5.83
N ILE A 58 -14.00 -5.17 -4.63
CA ILE A 58 -12.90 -4.56 -3.86
C ILE A 58 -11.81 -5.58 -3.52
N ILE A 59 -12.19 -6.82 -3.18
CA ILE A 59 -11.23 -7.87 -2.85
C ILE A 59 -10.40 -8.24 -4.09
N TYR A 60 -11.06 -8.42 -5.23
CA TYR A 60 -10.36 -8.68 -6.50
C TYR A 60 -9.43 -7.52 -6.88
N PHE A 61 -9.90 -6.27 -6.73
CA PHE A 61 -9.09 -5.10 -7.04
C PHE A 61 -7.87 -4.96 -6.11
N PHE A 62 -8.03 -5.28 -4.83
CA PHE A 62 -6.94 -5.31 -3.87
C PHE A 62 -5.85 -6.30 -4.30
N PHE A 63 -6.21 -7.56 -4.56
CA PHE A 63 -5.22 -8.58 -4.97
C PHE A 63 -4.62 -8.29 -6.34
N ALA A 64 -5.41 -7.79 -7.30
CA ALA A 64 -4.89 -7.36 -8.59
C ALA A 64 -3.84 -6.24 -8.42
N SER A 65 -4.12 -5.28 -7.53
CA SER A 65 -3.22 -4.16 -7.24
C SER A 65 -1.95 -4.62 -6.51
N CYS A 66 -2.04 -5.62 -5.63
CA CYS A 66 -0.86 -6.25 -5.03
C CYS A 66 0.10 -6.78 -6.10
N ILE A 67 -0.43 -7.57 -7.05
CA ILE A 67 0.38 -8.21 -8.10
C ILE A 67 0.97 -7.16 -9.05
N VAL A 68 0.13 -6.24 -9.53
CA VAL A 68 0.53 -5.21 -10.49
C VAL A 68 1.52 -4.23 -9.85
N GLY A 69 1.23 -3.74 -8.64
CA GLY A 69 2.10 -2.80 -7.94
C GLY A 69 3.46 -3.40 -7.60
N PHE A 70 3.48 -4.64 -7.09
CA PHE A 70 4.72 -5.36 -6.81
C PHE A 70 5.57 -5.59 -8.07
N GLY A 71 4.93 -6.01 -9.17
CA GLY A 71 5.60 -6.20 -10.46
C GLY A 71 6.15 -4.90 -11.03
N LEU A 72 5.35 -3.82 -10.98
CA LEU A 72 5.78 -2.49 -11.44
C LEU A 72 6.94 -1.96 -10.60
N GLU A 73 6.90 -2.11 -9.28
CA GLU A 73 8.01 -1.73 -8.40
C GLU A 73 9.29 -2.45 -8.81
N TYR A 74 9.25 -3.77 -9.02
CA TYR A 74 10.42 -4.51 -9.48
C TYR A 74 10.93 -4.02 -10.84
N ILE A 75 10.04 -3.86 -11.83
CA ILE A 75 10.41 -3.47 -13.20
C ILE A 75 10.97 -2.06 -13.22
N LEU A 76 10.36 -1.11 -12.50
CA LEU A 76 10.83 0.28 -12.42
C LEU A 76 12.18 0.35 -11.69
N GLY A 77 12.35 -0.37 -10.60
CA GLY A 77 13.62 -0.45 -9.88
C GLY A 77 14.74 -0.99 -10.77
N LEU A 78 14.46 -2.04 -11.54
CA LEU A 78 15.40 -2.64 -12.48
C LEU A 78 15.72 -1.71 -13.66
N ALA A 79 14.69 -1.11 -14.27
CA ALA A 79 14.84 -0.21 -15.41
C ALA A 79 15.66 1.02 -15.02
N TYR A 80 15.37 1.64 -13.87
CA TYR A 80 16.11 2.78 -13.35
C TYR A 80 17.58 2.43 -13.08
N HIS A 81 17.84 1.25 -12.50
CA HIS A 81 19.20 0.80 -12.27
C HIS A 81 19.96 0.56 -13.58
N LYS A 82 19.30 0.02 -14.61
CA LYS A 82 19.93 -0.16 -15.93
C LYS A 82 20.21 1.16 -16.65
N THR A 83 19.35 2.17 -16.52
CA THR A 83 19.50 3.44 -17.24
C THR A 83 20.52 4.38 -16.60
N LEU A 84 20.51 4.47 -15.27
CA LEU A 84 21.32 5.46 -14.53
C LEU A 84 22.48 4.84 -13.75
N ASN A 85 22.63 3.50 -13.80
CA ASN A 85 23.62 2.74 -13.04
C ASN A 85 23.60 3.06 -11.53
N ARG A 86 22.42 3.46 -11.02
CA ARG A 86 22.14 3.78 -9.62
C ARG A 86 20.78 3.22 -9.25
N ARG A 87 20.60 2.77 -8.02
CA ARG A 87 19.30 2.26 -7.55
C ARG A 87 18.43 3.40 -7.06
N LEU A 88 17.17 3.45 -7.49
CA LEU A 88 16.19 4.44 -7.03
C LEU A 88 15.81 4.22 -5.56
N TRP A 89 15.68 2.96 -5.18
CA TRP A 89 15.55 2.49 -3.80
C TRP A 89 16.32 1.19 -3.65
N ALA A 90 16.71 0.87 -2.42
CA ALA A 90 17.42 -0.36 -2.09
C ALA A 90 16.79 -1.01 -0.87
N TYR A 91 16.26 -2.21 -1.05
CA TYR A 91 15.80 -3.06 0.03
C TYR A 91 16.95 -3.97 0.48
N ASN A 92 17.31 -3.90 1.76
CA ASN A 92 18.45 -4.61 2.35
C ASN A 92 18.01 -5.68 3.37
N ASP A 93 16.72 -5.99 3.42
CA ASP A 93 16.13 -6.95 4.33
C ASP A 93 16.04 -8.36 3.71
N ARG A 94 15.84 -9.36 4.56
CA ARG A 94 15.72 -10.77 4.14
C ARG A 94 14.53 -11.08 3.23
N PHE A 95 13.58 -10.15 3.11
CA PHE A 95 12.41 -10.28 2.25
C PHE A 95 12.58 -9.56 0.92
N SER A 96 13.75 -8.97 0.68
CA SER A 96 14.05 -8.29 -0.58
C SER A 96 14.19 -9.28 -1.74
N ILE A 97 13.66 -8.91 -2.90
CA ILE A 97 13.93 -9.57 -4.17
C ILE A 97 14.92 -8.72 -4.97
N SER A 98 16.15 -9.23 -5.09
CA SER A 98 17.25 -8.62 -5.85
C SER A 98 17.60 -7.17 -5.44
N GLY A 99 17.11 -6.70 -4.29
CA GLY A 99 17.25 -5.32 -3.84
C GLY A 99 16.25 -4.32 -4.43
N TYR A 100 15.38 -4.73 -5.36
CA TYR A 100 14.47 -3.84 -6.10
C TYR A 100 13.03 -3.82 -5.58
N THR A 101 12.61 -4.81 -4.82
CA THR A 101 11.31 -4.80 -4.12
C THR A 101 11.45 -5.64 -2.86
N SER A 102 10.43 -5.66 -2.00
CA SER A 102 10.35 -6.50 -0.81
C SER A 102 8.98 -7.16 -0.75
N LEU A 103 8.92 -8.44 -0.36
CA LEU A 103 7.63 -9.12 -0.15
C LEU A 103 6.73 -8.37 0.86
N LEU A 104 7.33 -7.55 1.71
CA LEU A 104 6.63 -6.71 2.66
C LEU A 104 5.85 -5.55 2.01
N THR A 105 6.12 -5.19 0.76
CA THR A 105 5.38 -4.11 0.06
C THR A 105 4.10 -4.61 -0.61
N ILE A 106 3.93 -5.93 -0.80
CA ILE A 106 2.77 -6.54 -1.47
C ILE A 106 1.43 -6.03 -0.90
N PRO A 107 1.12 -6.15 0.41
CA PRO A 107 -0.16 -5.68 0.94
C PRO A 107 -0.31 -4.15 0.91
N ILE A 108 0.81 -3.40 0.89
CA ILE A 108 0.79 -1.94 0.74
C ILE A 108 0.25 -1.56 -0.64
N TRP A 109 0.68 -2.28 -1.69
CA TRP A 109 0.19 -2.06 -3.06
C TRP A 109 -1.30 -2.39 -3.21
N GLY A 110 -1.80 -3.39 -2.49
CA GLY A 110 -3.25 -3.66 -2.41
C GLY A 110 -4.02 -2.48 -1.85
N CYS A 111 -3.56 -1.92 -0.71
CA CYS A 111 -4.16 -0.74 -0.10
C CYS A 111 -4.10 0.48 -1.04
N ALA A 112 -2.95 0.72 -1.66
CA ALA A 112 -2.75 1.82 -2.60
C ALA A 112 -3.70 1.73 -3.81
N GLY A 113 -3.92 0.53 -4.35
CA GLY A 113 -4.88 0.31 -5.42
C GLY A 113 -6.31 0.71 -5.03
N ILE A 114 -6.73 0.37 -3.81
CA ILE A 114 -8.04 0.77 -3.28
C ILE A 114 -8.13 2.29 -3.10
N VAL A 115 -7.06 2.94 -2.64
CA VAL A 115 -6.98 4.41 -2.58
C VAL A 115 -7.19 5.01 -3.97
N PHE A 116 -6.49 4.52 -5.00
CA PHE A 116 -6.67 4.99 -6.38
C PHE A 116 -8.06 4.73 -6.93
N PHE A 117 -8.66 3.57 -6.61
CA PHE A 117 -10.04 3.26 -6.99
C PHE A 117 -11.03 4.29 -6.41
N ILE A 118 -10.91 4.61 -5.11
CA ILE A 118 -11.78 5.61 -4.48
C ILE A 118 -11.54 6.98 -5.10
N LEU A 119 -10.27 7.38 -5.29
CA LEU A 119 -9.93 8.65 -5.91
C LEU A 119 -10.54 8.77 -7.31
N GLY A 120 -10.43 7.73 -8.14
CA GLY A 120 -11.07 7.66 -9.46
C GLY A 120 -12.57 7.91 -9.36
N LYS A 121 -13.25 7.20 -8.45
CA LYS A 121 -14.69 7.38 -8.22
C LYS A 121 -15.06 8.77 -7.72
N SER A 122 -14.19 9.42 -6.95
CA SER A 122 -14.40 10.79 -6.46
C SER A 122 -14.28 11.83 -7.56
N ILE A 123 -13.43 11.61 -8.57
CA ILE A 123 -13.25 12.51 -9.72
C ILE A 123 -14.11 12.15 -10.93
N GLY A 124 -14.95 11.11 -10.82
CA GLY A 124 -15.90 10.71 -11.85
C GLY A 124 -15.38 9.75 -12.92
N VAL A 125 -14.26 9.06 -12.64
CA VAL A 125 -13.63 8.04 -13.51
C VAL A 125 -13.83 6.64 -12.94
#